data_AF-A0A4R5MFG0-F1
#
_entry.id   AF-A0A4R5MFG0-F1
#
_cell.length_a   1.000
_cell.length_b   1.000
_cell.length_c   1.000
_cell.angle_alpha   90.00
_cell.angle_beta   90.00
_cell.angle_gamma   90.00
#
_symmetry.space_group_name_H-M   'P 1'
#
loop_
_entity.id
_entity.type
_entity.pdbx_description
1 polymer ?
#
loop_
_entity_poly.entity_id
_entity_poly.type
_entity_poly.pdbx_seq_one_letter_code
_entity_poly.pdbx_strand_id
1 'polypeptide(L)'
;MELPDWLPAEAWADWCEHREAKAKDAPWTLAAAKVSIKRIKKLLDAGQSVETTIDEAVLRGWTGLFPVRDAQQQAATSGAAAPPADWWKSESGYLTRGAQLGVDRAKFQFFEQFKAKVCKLAGPGEWMEELLRTVSRESEERYEALYAYFNDIPREKPALAEAA
;
A
#
# COMPACT_ATOMS: atom_id res chain seq x y z
N MET A 1 22.10 5.07 -5.82
CA MET A 1 20.90 5.30 -6.66
C MET A 1 20.89 6.78 -6.97
N GLU A 2 20.69 7.16 -8.23
CA GLU A 2 20.60 8.57 -8.61
C GLU A 2 19.17 9.07 -8.41
N LEU A 3 19.02 10.26 -7.81
CA LEU A 3 17.73 10.89 -7.56
C LEU A 3 17.29 11.69 -8.79
N PRO A 4 16.03 11.56 -9.23
CA PRO A 4 15.52 12.38 -10.33
C PRO A 4 15.40 13.86 -9.95
N ASP A 5 15.56 14.78 -10.91
CA ASP A 5 15.49 16.23 -10.69
C ASP A 5 14.15 16.73 -10.10
N TRP A 6 13.06 16.00 -10.32
CA TRP A 6 11.73 16.34 -9.80
C TRP A 6 11.52 15.94 -8.34
N LEU A 7 12.43 15.14 -7.76
CA LEU A 7 12.34 14.62 -6.40
C LEU A 7 13.28 15.43 -5.50
N PRO A 8 12.76 16.28 -4.59
CA PRO A 8 13.61 17.03 -3.66
C PRO A 8 14.44 16.07 -2.80
N ALA A 9 15.75 16.31 -2.74
CA ALA A 9 16.67 15.46 -2.00
C ALA A 9 16.35 15.44 -0.50
N GLU A 10 15.91 16.58 0.05
CA GLU A 10 15.54 16.72 1.46
C GLU A 10 14.30 15.87 1.79
N ALA A 11 13.21 16.04 1.04
CA ALA A 11 12.00 15.22 1.20
C ALA A 11 12.28 13.72 1.02
N TRP A 12 13.15 13.36 0.08
CA TRP A 12 13.56 11.97 -0.08
C TRP A 12 14.39 11.44 1.10
N ALA A 13 15.24 12.28 1.71
CA ALA A 13 15.98 11.93 2.92
C ALA A 13 15.03 11.68 4.10
N ASP A 14 14.01 12.53 4.29
CA ASP A 14 12.98 12.33 5.32
C ASP A 14 12.24 11.00 5.15
N TRP A 15 11.90 10.66 3.90
CA TRP A 15 11.28 9.37 3.61
C TRP A 15 12.21 8.18 3.88
N CYS A 16 13.49 8.30 3.53
CA CYS A 16 14.49 7.27 3.85
C CYS A 16 14.61 7.07 5.35
N GLU A 17 14.79 8.15 6.12
CA GLU A 17 14.93 8.11 7.58
C GLU A 17 13.73 7.43 8.23
N HIS A 18 12.52 7.82 7.81
CA HIS A 18 11.29 7.20 8.29
C HIS A 18 11.21 5.70 7.97
N ARG A 19 11.58 5.30 6.75
CA ARG A 19 11.59 3.88 6.35
C ARG A 19 12.65 3.08 7.10
N GLU A 20 13.81 3.67 7.39
CA GLU A 20 14.86 3.07 8.21
C GLU A 20 14.39 2.88 9.65
N ALA A 21 13.73 3.87 10.25
CA ALA A 21 13.14 3.77 11.59
C ALA A 21 12.08 2.66 11.68
N LYS A 22 11.39 2.38 10.57
CA LYS A 22 10.38 1.31 10.44
C LYS A 22 10.92 0.02 9.82
N ALA A 23 12.24 -0.10 9.59
CA ALA A 23 12.82 -1.23 8.88
C ALA A 23 12.60 -2.58 9.59
N LYS A 24 12.41 -2.56 10.91
CA LYS A 24 12.06 -3.75 11.71
C LYS A 24 10.70 -4.35 11.31
N ASP A 25 9.78 -3.52 10.86
CA ASP A 25 8.40 -3.90 10.51
C ASP A 25 8.29 -4.21 9.01
N ALA A 26 8.94 -3.41 8.18
CA ALA A 26 8.99 -3.61 6.74
C ALA A 26 10.42 -3.33 6.25
N PRO A 27 11.15 -4.33 5.74
CA PRO A 27 12.55 -4.17 5.32
C PRO A 27 12.74 -2.98 4.37
N TRP A 28 13.76 -2.16 4.64
CA TRP A 28 14.16 -1.08 3.74
C TRP A 28 15.23 -1.58 2.78
N THR A 29 14.80 -2.02 1.60
CA THR A 29 15.67 -2.56 0.56
C THR A 29 15.81 -1.57 -0.59
N LEU A 30 16.83 -1.77 -1.43
CA LEU A 30 16.99 -1.00 -2.67
C LEU A 30 15.77 -1.14 -3.59
N ALA A 31 15.10 -2.30 -3.58
CA ALA A 31 13.85 -2.52 -4.31
C ALA A 31 12.73 -1.62 -3.75
N ALA A 32 12.56 -1.58 -2.43
CA ALA A 32 11.59 -0.70 -1.77
C ALA A 32 11.86 0.79 -2.07
N ALA A 33 13.13 1.21 -2.12
CA ALA A 33 13.52 2.55 -2.52
C ALA A 33 13.09 2.87 -3.97
N LYS A 34 13.43 1.99 -4.92
CA LYS A 34 13.03 2.14 -6.34
C LYS A 34 11.52 2.25 -6.51
N VAL A 35 10.77 1.41 -5.79
CA VAL A 35 9.31 1.38 -5.84
C VAL A 35 8.71 2.65 -5.21
N SER A 36 9.29 3.14 -4.12
CA SER A 36 8.87 4.40 -3.49
C SER A 36 8.97 5.57 -4.46
N ILE A 37 10.10 5.71 -5.19
CA ILE A 37 10.26 6.78 -6.21
C ILE A 37 9.18 6.67 -7.30
N LYS A 38 8.92 5.45 -7.83
CA LYS A 38 7.84 5.24 -8.81
C LYS A 38 6.48 5.68 -8.26
N ARG A 39 6.22 5.44 -6.97
CA ARG A 39 4.95 5.81 -6.32
C ARG A 39 4.82 7.32 -6.13
N ILE A 40 5.87 7.98 -5.66
CA ILE A 40 5.92 9.45 -5.53
C ILE A 40 5.62 10.09 -6.89
N LYS A 41 6.27 9.61 -7.97
CA LYS A 41 6.03 10.14 -9.33
C LYS A 41 4.56 10.03 -9.75
N LYS A 42 3.89 8.93 -9.44
CA LYS A 42 2.46 8.73 -9.74
C LYS A 42 1.56 9.67 -8.96
N LEU A 43 1.88 9.93 -7.70
CA LEU A 43 1.11 10.85 -6.87
C LEU A 43 1.33 12.29 -7.30
N LEU A 44 2.56 12.65 -7.69
CA LEU A 44 2.88 13.92 -8.32
C LEU A 44 2.13 14.14 -9.62
N ASP A 45 2.06 13.12 -10.48
CA ASP A 45 1.29 13.15 -11.73
C ASP A 45 -0.23 13.30 -11.49
N ALA A 46 -0.73 12.77 -10.38
CA ALA A 46 -2.10 12.96 -9.92
C ALA A 46 -2.35 14.32 -9.23
N GLY A 47 -1.34 15.21 -9.19
CA GLY A 47 -1.42 16.55 -8.62
C GLY A 47 -1.10 16.66 -7.13
N GLN A 48 -0.65 15.58 -6.49
CA GLN A 48 -0.23 15.59 -5.08
C GLN A 48 1.27 15.86 -4.96
N SER A 49 1.65 16.92 -4.26
CA SER A 49 3.05 17.27 -4.03
C SER A 49 3.82 16.15 -3.33
N VAL A 50 5.12 16.05 -3.64
CA VAL A 50 6.04 15.07 -3.03
C VAL A 50 6.06 15.24 -1.51
N GLU A 51 6.20 16.49 -1.05
CA GLU A 51 6.24 16.86 0.36
C GLU A 51 4.99 16.39 1.09
N THR A 52 3.80 16.74 0.59
CA THR A 52 2.51 16.30 1.16
C THR A 52 2.38 14.78 1.25
N THR A 53 2.91 14.06 0.25
CA THR A 53 2.88 12.61 0.24
C THR A 53 3.72 12.01 1.37
N ILE A 54 4.91 12.56 1.56
CA ILE A 54 5.89 12.05 2.53
C ILE A 54 5.47 12.47 3.93
N ASP A 55 5.09 13.74 4.13
CA ASP A 55 4.62 14.27 5.40
C ASP A 55 3.43 13.47 5.94
N GLU A 56 2.41 13.20 5.12
CA GLU A 56 1.27 12.39 5.54
C GLU A 56 1.67 10.95 5.90
N ALA A 57 2.60 10.35 5.15
CA ALA A 57 3.08 9.01 5.46
C ALA A 57 3.88 9.00 6.77
N VAL A 58 4.72 10.00 7.01
CA VAL A 58 5.50 10.16 8.25
C VAL A 58 4.57 10.40 9.43
N LEU A 59 3.67 11.38 9.33
CA LEU A 59 2.68 11.76 10.33
C LEU A 59 1.85 10.56 10.79
N ARG A 60 1.45 9.72 9.85
CA ARG A 60 0.60 8.54 10.11
C ARG A 60 1.39 7.27 10.40
N GLY A 61 2.72 7.33 10.38
CA GLY A 61 3.57 6.17 10.66
C GLY A 61 3.64 5.14 9.54
N TRP A 62 3.21 5.49 8.32
CA TRP A 62 3.03 4.60 7.17
C TRP A 62 4.34 4.23 6.49
N THR A 63 4.47 2.96 6.13
CA THR A 63 5.58 2.43 5.32
C THR A 63 5.29 2.44 3.81
N GLY A 64 4.07 2.82 3.42
CA GLY A 64 3.63 3.04 2.05
C GLY A 64 3.24 4.50 1.78
N LEU A 65 3.15 4.86 0.49
CA LEU A 65 2.83 6.21 0.02
C LEU A 65 1.48 6.20 -0.69
N PHE A 66 0.56 7.04 -0.24
CA PHE A 66 -0.85 7.00 -0.62
C PHE A 66 -1.38 8.38 -1.01
N PRO A 67 -2.46 8.43 -1.81
CA PRO A 67 -3.15 9.69 -2.07
C PRO A 67 -3.84 10.16 -0.78
N VAL A 68 -3.73 11.45 -0.48
CA VAL A 68 -4.45 12.11 0.59
C VAL A 68 -5.89 12.27 0.14
N ARG A 69 -6.82 11.57 0.80
CA ARG A 69 -8.25 11.78 0.61
C ARG A 69 -8.77 12.63 1.75
N ASP A 70 -9.58 13.61 1.40
CA ASP A 70 -10.27 14.45 2.37
C ASP A 70 -11.16 13.58 3.26
N ALA A 71 -11.11 13.78 4.58
CA ALA A 71 -11.81 12.96 5.57
C ALA A 71 -13.33 12.84 5.29
N GLN A 72 -13.89 13.82 4.57
CA GLN A 72 -15.29 13.85 4.14
C GLN A 72 -15.64 12.76 3.10
N GLN A 73 -14.69 12.34 2.26
CA GLN A 73 -14.90 11.23 1.31
C GLN A 73 -14.79 9.85 1.98
N GLN A 74 -14.15 9.76 3.16
CA GLN A 74 -14.10 8.54 3.96
C GLN A 74 -15.46 8.23 4.63
N ALA A 75 -16.23 9.28 4.96
CA ALA A 75 -17.52 9.15 5.65
C ALA A 75 -18.69 8.81 4.70
N ALA A 76 -18.64 9.28 3.45
CA ALA A 76 -19.76 9.17 2.51
C ALA A 76 -20.06 7.73 2.00
N THR A 77 -19.17 6.77 2.23
CA THR A 77 -19.35 5.35 1.84
C THR A 77 -19.82 4.44 2.98
N SER A 78 -20.06 4.97 4.18
CA SER A 78 -20.29 4.17 5.40
C SER A 78 -21.74 4.29 5.92
N GLY A 79 -22.69 3.61 5.27
CA GLY A 79 -24.08 3.48 5.74
C GLY A 79 -24.34 2.26 6.64
N ALA A 80 -23.32 1.45 6.97
CA ALA A 80 -23.42 0.27 7.82
C ALA A 80 -22.52 0.41 9.05
N ALA A 81 -22.94 -0.18 10.17
CA ALA A 81 -22.23 -0.15 11.46
C ALA A 81 -20.71 -0.36 11.26
N ALA A 82 -19.93 0.57 11.81
CA ALA A 82 -18.48 0.55 11.66
C ALA A 82 -17.94 -0.82 12.10
N PRO A 83 -17.07 -1.47 11.29
CA PRO A 83 -16.46 -2.72 11.71
C PRO A 83 -15.68 -2.49 13.02
N PRO A 84 -15.53 -3.52 13.87
CA PRO A 84 -14.72 -3.40 15.08
C PRO A 84 -13.31 -2.91 14.72
N ALA A 85 -12.71 -2.12 15.62
CA ALA A 85 -11.45 -1.42 15.36
C ALA A 85 -10.32 -2.33 14.85
N ASP A 86 -10.38 -3.65 15.10
CA ASP A 86 -9.38 -4.65 14.75
C ASP A 86 -9.87 -5.70 13.73
N TRP A 87 -10.84 -5.36 12.89
CA TRP A 87 -11.49 -6.33 11.99
C TRP A 87 -10.51 -7.11 11.09
N TRP A 88 -9.35 -6.55 10.74
CA TRP A 88 -8.34 -7.21 9.91
C TRP A 88 -7.49 -8.25 10.66
N LYS A 89 -7.67 -8.39 11.97
CA LYS A 89 -6.95 -9.39 12.78
C LYS A 89 -7.61 -10.77 12.74
N SER A 90 -8.81 -10.89 12.18
CA SER A 90 -9.54 -12.16 12.10
C SER A 90 -10.14 -12.41 10.71
N GLU A 91 -10.27 -13.68 10.35
CA GLU A 91 -10.95 -14.09 9.12
C GLU A 91 -12.42 -13.62 9.09
N SER A 92 -13.15 -13.75 10.21
CA SER A 92 -14.53 -13.29 10.33
C SER A 92 -14.68 -11.77 10.11
N GLY A 93 -13.71 -10.98 10.58
CA GLY A 93 -13.71 -9.54 10.33
C GLY A 93 -13.46 -9.18 8.86
N TYR A 94 -12.57 -9.90 8.17
CA TYR A 94 -12.40 -9.75 6.72
C TYR A 94 -13.67 -10.10 5.94
N LEU A 95 -14.39 -11.15 6.32
CA LEU A 95 -15.66 -11.53 5.68
C LEU A 95 -16.73 -10.45 5.88
N THR A 96 -16.87 -9.95 7.10
CA THR A 96 -17.81 -8.87 7.45
C THR A 96 -17.49 -7.60 6.67
N ARG A 97 -16.22 -7.17 6.66
CA ARG A 97 -15.80 -5.97 5.94
C ARG A 97 -15.91 -6.13 4.43
N GLY A 98 -15.59 -7.32 3.91
CA GLY A 98 -15.78 -7.63 2.50
C GLY A 98 -17.24 -7.53 2.07
N ALA A 99 -18.16 -8.08 2.86
CA ALA A 99 -19.60 -7.96 2.60
C ALA A 99 -20.07 -6.49 2.61
N GLN A 100 -19.61 -5.68 3.58
CA GLN A 100 -19.90 -4.24 3.62
C GLN A 100 -19.41 -3.48 2.38
N LEU A 101 -18.29 -3.92 1.79
CA LEU A 101 -17.69 -3.32 0.59
C LEU A 101 -18.20 -3.98 -0.72
N GLY A 102 -19.18 -4.89 -0.65
CA GLY A 102 -19.71 -5.59 -1.82
C GLY A 102 -18.74 -6.61 -2.45
N VAL A 103 -17.75 -7.10 -1.68
CA VAL A 103 -16.79 -8.11 -2.11
C VAL A 103 -17.32 -9.51 -1.76
N ASP A 104 -17.61 -10.29 -2.79
CA ASP A 104 -18.04 -11.67 -2.63
C ASP A 104 -16.83 -12.61 -2.44
N ARG A 105 -16.79 -13.34 -1.31
CA ARG A 105 -15.70 -14.28 -0.98
C ARG A 105 -15.57 -15.43 -1.99
N ALA A 106 -16.65 -15.90 -2.59
CA ALA A 106 -16.64 -17.04 -3.50
C ALA A 106 -15.97 -16.71 -4.84
N LYS A 107 -15.80 -15.43 -5.18
CA LYS A 107 -15.08 -14.98 -6.38
C LYS A 107 -13.56 -15.13 -6.30
N PHE A 108 -13.02 -15.55 -5.15
CA PHE A 108 -11.58 -15.64 -4.90
C PHE A 108 -11.15 -17.08 -4.64
N GLN A 109 -10.16 -17.55 -5.39
CA GLN A 109 -9.58 -18.88 -5.20
C GLN A 109 -8.84 -18.98 -3.86
N PHE A 110 -8.08 -17.93 -3.50
CA PHE A 110 -7.29 -17.89 -2.28
C PHE A 110 -7.77 -16.79 -1.33
N PHE A 111 -7.67 -17.04 -0.03
CA PHE A 111 -8.11 -16.07 0.96
C PHE A 111 -7.22 -14.82 0.99
N GLU A 112 -5.93 -14.94 0.68
CA GLU A 112 -5.05 -13.76 0.56
C GLU A 112 -5.50 -12.80 -0.55
N GLN A 113 -6.01 -13.31 -1.67
CA GLN A 113 -6.54 -12.46 -2.76
C GLN A 113 -7.79 -11.71 -2.30
N PHE A 114 -8.66 -12.39 -1.54
CA PHE A 114 -9.83 -11.77 -0.93
C PHE A 114 -9.41 -10.67 0.07
N LYS A 115 -8.50 -10.97 1.00
CA LYS A 115 -7.96 -9.99 1.95
C LYS A 115 -7.38 -8.77 1.24
N ALA A 116 -6.57 -8.99 0.19
CA ALA A 116 -6.03 -7.90 -0.62
C ALA A 116 -7.13 -7.04 -1.24
N LYS A 117 -8.18 -7.63 -1.82
CA LYS A 117 -9.29 -6.86 -2.39
C LYS A 117 -10.02 -6.04 -1.32
N VAL A 118 -10.32 -6.65 -0.16
CA VAL A 118 -10.99 -5.99 0.96
C VAL A 118 -10.13 -4.83 1.48
N CYS A 119 -8.84 -5.03 1.71
CA CYS A 119 -7.90 -3.97 2.12
C CYS A 119 -7.83 -2.84 1.10
N LYS A 120 -7.75 -3.16 -0.21
CA LYS A 120 -7.70 -2.16 -1.29
C LYS A 120 -8.97 -1.29 -1.33
N LEU A 121 -10.14 -1.90 -1.16
CA LEU A 121 -11.41 -1.17 -1.17
C LEU A 121 -11.68 -0.40 0.13
N ALA A 122 -11.23 -0.92 1.28
CA ALA A 122 -11.29 -0.21 2.55
C ALA A 122 -10.44 1.07 2.56
N GLY A 123 -9.46 1.17 1.65
CA GLY A 123 -8.55 2.29 1.52
C GLY A 123 -7.27 2.11 2.35
N PRO A 124 -6.45 3.17 2.48
CA PRO A 124 -5.23 3.13 3.29
C PRO A 124 -5.54 3.06 4.79
N GLY A 125 -4.82 2.19 5.51
CA GLY A 125 -4.94 2.02 6.97
C GLY A 125 -4.14 0.82 7.49
N GLU A 126 -4.16 0.61 8.81
CA GLU A 126 -3.35 -0.41 9.51
C GLU A 126 -3.56 -1.83 8.95
N TRP A 127 -4.77 -2.16 8.50
CA TRP A 127 -5.09 -3.44 7.84
C TRP A 127 -4.25 -3.73 6.59
N MET A 128 -3.93 -2.69 5.81
CA MET A 128 -3.16 -2.83 4.58
C MET A 128 -1.69 -3.05 4.91
N GLU A 129 -1.18 -2.35 5.92
CA GLU A 129 0.20 -2.50 6.40
C GLU A 129 0.43 -3.83 7.10
N GLU A 130 -0.52 -4.27 7.93
CA GLU A 130 -0.48 -5.60 8.55
C GLU A 130 -0.38 -6.68 7.47
N LEU A 131 -1.19 -6.59 6.41
CA LEU A 131 -1.17 -7.55 5.32
C LEU A 131 0.13 -7.51 4.52
N LEU A 132 0.67 -6.32 4.24
CA LEU A 132 2.00 -6.16 3.63
C LEU A 132 3.11 -6.74 4.52
N ARG A 133 3.07 -6.49 5.83
CA ARG A 133 4.03 -7.00 6.82
C ARG A 133 3.99 -8.53 6.88
N THR A 134 2.80 -9.13 6.92
CA THR A 134 2.64 -10.59 6.90
C THR A 134 3.25 -11.17 5.63
N VAL A 135 2.88 -10.63 4.47
CA VAL A 135 3.36 -11.16 3.18
C VAL A 135 4.87 -10.94 2.99
N SER A 136 5.43 -9.83 3.49
CA SER A 136 6.87 -9.59 3.47
C SER A 136 7.67 -10.61 4.26
N ARG A 137 7.12 -11.17 5.35
CA ARG A 137 7.77 -12.25 6.11
C ARG A 137 7.74 -13.58 5.37
N GLU A 138 6.79 -13.74 4.45
CA GLU A 138 6.62 -14.97 3.68
C GLU A 138 7.43 -14.96 2.38
N SER A 139 7.46 -13.85 1.64
CA SER A 139 8.17 -13.73 0.36
C SER A 139 8.28 -12.28 -0.10
N GLU A 140 9.49 -11.86 -0.49
CA GLU A 140 9.76 -10.53 -1.06
C GLU A 140 9.00 -10.31 -2.37
N GLU A 141 8.98 -11.31 -3.27
CA GLU A 141 8.24 -11.24 -4.54
C GLU A 141 6.72 -11.10 -4.33
N ARG A 142 6.17 -11.77 -3.31
CA ARG A 142 4.74 -11.65 -2.97
C ARG A 142 4.43 -10.30 -2.35
N TYR A 143 5.36 -9.73 -1.58
CA TYR A 143 5.24 -8.38 -1.05
C TYR A 143 5.22 -7.35 -2.18
N GLU A 144 6.16 -7.43 -3.13
CA GLU A 144 6.20 -6.53 -4.29
C GLU A 144 4.92 -6.63 -5.13
N ALA A 145 4.42 -7.85 -5.34
CA ALA A 145 3.16 -8.09 -6.03
C ALA A 145 1.96 -7.43 -5.32
N LEU A 146 1.88 -7.60 -4.00
CA LEU A 146 0.80 -7.06 -3.19
C LEU A 146 0.87 -5.53 -3.10
N TYR A 147 2.08 -4.99 -2.91
CA TYR A 147 2.34 -3.57 -2.94
C TYR A 147 1.97 -2.95 -4.29
N ALA A 148 2.38 -3.58 -5.40
CA ALA A 148 2.00 -3.12 -6.74
C ALA A 148 0.49 -3.15 -6.94
N TYR A 149 -0.20 -4.18 -6.43
CA TYR A 149 -1.66 -4.28 -6.47
C TYR A 149 -2.36 -3.15 -5.70
N PHE A 150 -1.91 -2.82 -4.48
CA PHE A 150 -2.47 -1.74 -3.68
C PHE A 150 -2.21 -0.35 -4.26
N ASN A 151 -1.11 -0.18 -4.98
CA ASN A 151 -0.70 1.10 -5.55
C ASN A 151 -1.04 1.26 -7.03
N ASP A 152 -1.86 0.35 -7.59
CA ASP A 152 -2.21 0.28 -9.02
C ASP A 152 -0.98 0.45 -9.93
N ILE A 153 0.14 -0.16 -9.54
CA ILE A 153 1.38 -0.18 -10.31
C ILE A 153 1.27 -1.29 -11.35
N PRO A 154 1.36 -0.97 -12.65
CA PRO A 154 1.37 -2.01 -13.67
C PRO A 154 2.56 -2.93 -13.39
N ARG A 155 2.27 -4.22 -13.25
CA ARG A 155 3.32 -5.22 -13.08
C ARG A 155 4.09 -5.28 -14.40
N GLU A 156 5.32 -4.77 -14.42
CA GLU A 156 6.22 -4.98 -15.55
C GLU A 156 6.41 -6.49 -15.66
N LYS A 157 5.85 -7.12 -16.71
CA LYS A 157 6.16 -8.51 -17.04
C LYS A 157 7.67 -8.56 -17.28
N PRO A 158 8.45 -9.44 -16.64
CA PRO A 158 9.79 -9.69 -17.12
C PRO A 158 9.62 -10.13 -18.58
N ALA A 159 10.25 -9.37 -19.49
CA ALA A 159 10.34 -9.77 -20.88
C ALA A 159 10.92 -11.19 -20.87
N LEU A 160 10.09 -12.15 -21.27
CA LEU A 160 10.50 -13.51 -21.52
C LEU A 160 11.60 -13.39 -22.57
N ALA A 161 12.86 -13.53 -22.15
CA ALA A 161 13.97 -13.61 -23.09
C ALA A 161 13.71 -14.87 -23.92
N GLU A 162 13.25 -14.66 -25.15
CA GLU A 162 13.26 -15.66 -26.20
C GLU A 162 14.70 -16.16 -26.36
N ALA A 163 14.97 -17.32 -25.77
CA ALA A 163 16.05 -18.19 -26.18
C ALA A 163 15.41 -19.34 -26.95
N ALA A 164 15.19 -19.09 -28.24
CA ALA A 164 15.01 -20.11 -29.27
C ALA A 164 16.36 -20.39 -29.92
#